data_AF-A0A9P5W752-F1
#
_entry.id   AF-A0A9P5W752-F1
#
_cell.length_a   1.000
_cell.length_b   1.000
_cell.length_c   1.000
_cell.angle_alpha   90.00
_cell.angle_beta   90.00
_cell.angle_gamma   90.00
#
_symmetry.space_group_name_H-M   'P 1'
#
loop_
_entity.id
_entity.type
_entity.pdbx_description
1 polymer ?
#
loop_
_entity_poly.entity_id
_entity_poly.type
_entity_poly.pdbx_seq_one_letter_code
_entity_poly.pdbx_strand_id
1 'polypeptide(L)'
;MQRLEASADFRPFKFRIQAFTNAFHDSLMENGLTEDILPLRKVKVYLWKHKYISRFNEDGKKQKSKGNHVWNIEARKAVGPLSNNGEAVASAGSSSSSSSSSAPVRWQFREFRSRIAGPVMKFARVGFPYVYTPKIWDPQMSSPDGVYDSPWLPPWLKWRGGKELCGTPGPEDKSCEITVVAKYNNDEGEQTLEMTFPLTVSDPSREEFMDSANEDDDEQEGEGDDDGQEELD
;
A
#
# COMPACT_ATOMS: atom_id res chain seq x y z
N MET A 1 -21.51 16.75 -2.67
CA MET A 1 -21.38 15.68 -3.68
C MET A 1 -20.46 16.19 -4.78
N GLN A 2 -19.15 16.08 -4.57
CA GLN A 2 -18.15 16.65 -5.47
C GLN A 2 -17.95 15.72 -6.68
N ARG A 3 -17.91 16.31 -7.88
CA ARG A 3 -17.87 15.68 -9.22
C ARG A 3 -17.02 14.40 -9.26
N LEU A 4 -17.69 13.28 -9.51
CA LEU A 4 -17.15 11.91 -9.67
C LEU A 4 -16.54 11.64 -11.06
N GLU A 5 -16.30 12.67 -11.86
CA GLU A 5 -15.90 12.50 -13.26
C GLU A 5 -14.37 12.62 -13.40
N ALA A 6 -13.76 11.57 -13.96
CA ALA A 6 -12.37 11.48 -14.44
C ALA A 6 -11.27 11.00 -13.47
N SER A 7 -11.57 10.07 -12.57
CA SER A 7 -10.51 9.25 -11.93
C SER A 7 -10.39 7.89 -12.61
N ALA A 8 -9.24 7.60 -13.23
CA ALA A 8 -8.90 6.25 -13.69
C ALA A 8 -8.56 5.29 -12.52
N ASP A 9 -8.33 5.84 -11.33
CA ASP A 9 -8.01 5.06 -10.14
C ASP A 9 -9.26 4.56 -9.43
N PHE A 10 -9.08 3.51 -8.64
CA PHE A 10 -10.05 3.06 -7.66
C PHE A 10 -10.29 4.14 -6.60
N ARG A 11 -11.55 4.38 -6.31
CA ARG A 11 -11.99 5.32 -5.26
C ARG A 11 -12.70 4.55 -4.15
N PRO A 12 -12.47 4.93 -2.88
CA PRO A 12 -13.13 4.29 -1.76
C PRO A 12 -14.56 4.81 -1.59
N PHE A 13 -15.50 3.89 -1.41
CA PHE A 13 -16.89 4.14 -1.09
C PHE A 13 -17.19 3.53 0.28
N LYS A 14 -17.99 4.25 1.08
CA LYS A 14 -18.42 3.80 2.41
C LYS A 14 -19.92 3.59 2.41
N PHE A 15 -20.35 2.38 2.75
CA PHE A 15 -21.77 2.02 2.79
C PHE A 15 -22.19 1.70 4.21
N ARG A 16 -23.33 2.24 4.65
CA ARG A 16 -23.97 1.77 5.89
C ARG A 16 -24.43 0.34 5.67
N ILE A 17 -23.97 -0.56 6.54
CA ILE A 17 -24.18 -2.01 6.39
C ILE A 17 -25.66 -2.36 6.25
N GLN A 18 -26.51 -1.81 7.13
CA GLN A 18 -27.94 -2.09 7.13
C GLN A 18 -28.62 -1.63 5.83
N ALA A 19 -28.38 -0.39 5.41
CA ALA A 19 -28.99 0.16 4.20
C ALA A 19 -28.56 -0.63 2.95
N PHE A 20 -27.28 -0.97 2.84
CA PHE A 20 -26.77 -1.74 1.71
C PHE A 20 -27.31 -3.17 1.68
N THR A 21 -27.36 -3.84 2.84
CA THR A 21 -27.89 -5.21 2.94
C THR A 21 -29.36 -5.27 2.52
N ASN A 22 -30.17 -4.31 2.97
CA ASN A 22 -31.59 -4.25 2.62
C ASN A 22 -31.78 -3.98 1.12
N ALA A 23 -31.11 -2.95 0.57
CA ALA A 23 -31.20 -2.65 -0.85
C ALA A 23 -30.72 -3.82 -1.74
N PHE A 24 -29.68 -4.54 -1.32
CA PHE A 24 -29.22 -5.74 -2.02
C PHE A 24 -30.26 -6.87 -1.96
N HIS A 25 -30.87 -7.09 -0.80
CA HIS A 25 -31.94 -8.07 -0.64
C HIS A 25 -33.18 -7.71 -1.49
N ASP A 26 -33.58 -6.45 -1.51
CA ASP A 26 -34.70 -5.95 -2.33
C ASP A 26 -34.43 -6.21 -3.82
N SER A 27 -33.21 -5.94 -4.29
CA SER A 27 -32.80 -6.25 -5.66
C SER A 27 -32.81 -7.75 -5.95
N LEU A 28 -32.47 -8.61 -5.00
CA LEU A 28 -32.58 -10.07 -5.17
C LEU A 28 -34.04 -10.51 -5.33
N MET A 29 -34.96 -9.95 -4.52
CA MET A 29 -36.39 -10.23 -4.62
C MET A 29 -36.97 -9.78 -5.97
N GLU A 30 -36.57 -8.61 -6.47
CA GLU A 30 -36.96 -8.12 -7.81
C GLU A 30 -36.50 -9.04 -8.95
N ASN A 31 -35.42 -9.79 -8.74
CA ASN A 31 -34.89 -10.77 -9.69
C ASN A 31 -35.41 -12.20 -9.43
N GLY A 32 -36.46 -12.36 -8.62
CA GLY A 32 -37.12 -13.64 -8.36
C GLY A 32 -36.42 -14.54 -7.33
N LEU A 33 -35.41 -14.04 -6.62
CA LEU A 33 -34.79 -14.73 -5.50
C LEU A 33 -35.52 -14.35 -4.21
N THR A 34 -36.63 -15.06 -3.98
CA THR A 34 -37.54 -14.86 -2.84
C THR A 34 -36.96 -15.41 -1.53
N GLU A 35 -37.55 -15.01 -0.39
CA GLU A 35 -37.04 -15.28 0.95
C GLU A 35 -37.00 -16.79 1.32
N ASP A 36 -37.87 -17.59 0.73
CA ASP A 36 -37.90 -19.05 0.86
C ASP A 36 -36.66 -19.72 0.22
N ILE A 37 -36.16 -19.15 -0.88
CA ILE A 37 -34.98 -19.64 -1.59
C ILE A 37 -33.71 -19.08 -0.93
N LEU A 38 -33.67 -17.76 -0.72
CA LEU A 38 -32.51 -17.05 -0.21
C LEU A 38 -32.87 -16.16 0.98
N PRO A 39 -32.99 -16.76 2.18
CA PRO A 39 -33.30 -15.99 3.39
C PRO A 39 -32.28 -14.88 3.64
N LEU A 40 -32.74 -13.76 4.21
CA LEU A 40 -31.90 -12.60 4.55
C LEU A 40 -30.65 -12.97 5.37
N ARG A 41 -30.74 -14.02 6.21
CA ARG A 41 -29.59 -14.55 6.95
C ARG A 41 -28.47 -15.04 6.03
N LYS A 42 -28.79 -15.75 4.94
CA LYS A 42 -27.80 -16.21 3.95
C LYS A 42 -27.21 -15.03 3.18
N VAL A 43 -28.02 -14.03 2.83
CA VAL A 43 -27.54 -12.80 2.18
C VAL A 43 -26.52 -12.07 3.05
N LYS A 44 -26.79 -11.92 4.36
CA LYS A 44 -25.83 -11.32 5.29
C LYS A 44 -24.50 -12.08 5.32
N VAL A 45 -24.54 -13.41 5.42
CA VAL A 45 -23.33 -14.25 5.43
C VAL A 45 -22.55 -14.12 4.12
N TYR A 46 -23.24 -14.09 2.98
CA TYR A 46 -22.62 -13.87 1.66
C TYR A 46 -21.88 -12.54 1.61
N LEU A 47 -22.54 -11.44 1.98
CA LEU A 47 -21.94 -10.11 1.97
C LEU A 47 -20.77 -9.99 2.97
N TRP A 48 -20.83 -10.67 4.11
CA TRP A 48 -19.76 -10.66 5.11
C TRP A 48 -18.45 -11.32 4.67
N LYS A 49 -18.50 -12.19 3.65
CA LYS A 49 -17.32 -12.88 3.12
C LYS A 49 -16.92 -12.36 1.74
N HIS A 50 -17.57 -11.30 1.26
CA HIS A 50 -17.33 -10.84 -0.10
C HIS A 50 -15.96 -10.18 -0.22
N LYS A 51 -15.13 -10.67 -1.15
CA LYS A 51 -13.77 -10.17 -1.42
C LYS A 51 -13.65 -8.69 -1.83
N TYR A 52 -14.76 -8.03 -2.14
CA TYR A 52 -14.81 -6.60 -2.51
C TYR A 52 -15.23 -5.69 -1.35
N ILE A 53 -15.50 -6.27 -0.17
CA ILE A 53 -15.96 -5.56 1.02
C ILE A 53 -14.87 -5.62 2.08
N SER A 54 -14.34 -4.48 2.51
CA SER A 54 -13.50 -4.38 3.71
C SER A 54 -14.35 -3.99 4.91
N ARG A 55 -14.29 -4.80 5.96
CA ARG A 55 -15.02 -4.63 7.23
C ARG A 55 -14.18 -3.98 8.31
N PHE A 56 -12.86 -4.16 8.23
CA PHE A 56 -11.89 -3.70 9.22
C PHE A 56 -10.96 -2.64 8.62
N ASN A 57 -10.62 -1.63 9.42
CA ASN A 57 -9.62 -0.62 9.08
C ASN A 57 -8.20 -1.18 9.27
N GLU A 58 -7.17 -0.38 8.95
CA GLU A 58 -5.76 -0.79 9.09
C GLU A 58 -5.36 -1.17 10.53
N ASP A 59 -6.07 -0.65 11.54
CA ASP A 59 -5.86 -1.01 12.94
C ASP A 59 -6.54 -2.33 13.36
N GLY A 60 -7.24 -3.01 12.44
CA GLY A 60 -8.04 -4.19 12.75
C GLY A 60 -9.32 -3.89 13.52
N LYS A 61 -9.81 -2.65 13.52
CA LYS A 61 -11.09 -2.26 14.13
C LYS A 61 -12.20 -2.24 13.09
N LYS A 62 -13.41 -2.62 13.50
CA LYS A 62 -14.61 -2.53 12.63
C LYS A 62 -14.76 -1.09 12.14
N GLN A 63 -14.87 -0.92 10.83
CA GLN A 63 -14.95 0.39 10.20
C GLN A 63 -16.24 1.11 10.63
N LYS A 64 -16.09 2.37 11.06
CA LYS A 64 -17.23 3.22 11.44
C LYS A 64 -17.20 4.56 10.70
N SER A 65 -18.37 5.14 10.48
CA SER A 65 -18.55 6.51 10.01
C SER A 65 -19.70 7.15 10.78
N LYS A 66 -19.43 8.30 11.42
CA LYS A 66 -20.41 9.01 12.27
C LYS A 66 -21.12 8.06 13.24
N GLY A 67 -20.35 7.26 13.99
CA GLY A 67 -20.84 6.29 14.97
C GLY A 67 -21.42 4.97 14.42
N ASN A 68 -21.69 4.88 13.11
CA ASN A 68 -22.33 3.72 12.49
C ASN A 68 -21.31 2.78 11.84
N HIS A 69 -21.53 1.46 11.92
CA HIS A 69 -20.70 0.50 11.17
C HIS A 69 -20.90 0.66 9.66
N VAL A 70 -19.80 0.67 8.93
CA VAL A 70 -19.80 0.80 7.47
C VAL A 70 -18.89 -0.25 6.84
N TRP A 71 -19.15 -0.54 5.57
CA TRP A 71 -18.25 -1.30 4.72
C TRP A 71 -17.53 -0.38 3.76
N ASN A 72 -16.25 -0.65 3.53
CA ASN A 72 -15.49 0.00 2.47
C ASN A 72 -15.53 -0.86 1.21
N ILE A 73 -15.71 -0.21 0.07
CA ILE A 73 -15.58 -0.82 -1.25
C ILE A 73 -14.70 0.10 -2.09
N GLU A 74 -13.74 -0.45 -2.81
CA GLU A 74 -12.97 0.30 -3.80
C GLU A 74 -13.49 0.01 -5.20
N ALA A 75 -13.89 1.05 -5.92
CA ALA A 75 -14.41 0.90 -7.27
C ALA A 75 -13.97 2.04 -8.20
N ARG A 76 -13.94 1.76 -9.50
CA ARG A 76 -13.76 2.76 -10.56
C ARG A 76 -14.77 2.54 -11.67
N LYS A 77 -15.09 3.60 -12.42
CA LYS A 77 -15.90 3.50 -13.62
C LYS A 77 -15.10 2.79 -14.70
N ALA A 78 -15.61 1.68 -15.22
CA ALA A 78 -14.99 1.00 -16.35
C ALA A 78 -15.27 1.80 -17.63
N VAL A 79 -14.21 2.22 -18.32
CA VAL A 79 -14.28 2.90 -19.62
C VAL A 79 -13.79 1.89 -20.66
N GLY A 80 -14.71 1.28 -21.41
CA GLY A 80 -14.36 0.38 -22.51
C GLY A 80 -15.56 -0.42 -23.05
N PRO A 81 -15.58 -0.74 -24.36
CA PRO A 81 -16.55 -1.68 -24.93
C PRO A 81 -16.27 -3.11 -24.45
N LEU A 82 -17.32 -3.93 -24.45
CA LEU A 82 -17.34 -5.32 -23.97
C LEU A 82 -16.18 -6.19 -24.51
N SER A 83 -15.46 -6.87 -23.61
CA SER A 83 -14.90 -8.20 -23.89
C SER A 83 -15.42 -9.17 -22.82
N ASN A 84 -15.88 -10.35 -23.24
CA ASN A 84 -16.64 -11.31 -22.44
C ASN A 84 -15.82 -12.05 -21.35
N ASN A 85 -14.54 -11.75 -21.16
CA ASN A 85 -13.64 -12.57 -20.32
C ASN A 85 -12.84 -11.83 -19.24
N GLY A 86 -13.21 -10.60 -18.86
CA GLY A 86 -12.63 -9.95 -17.67
C GLY A 86 -11.15 -9.52 -17.79
N GLU A 87 -10.52 -9.69 -18.95
CA GLU A 87 -9.20 -9.12 -19.23
C GLU A 87 -9.31 -7.80 -20.00
N ALA A 88 -8.63 -6.78 -19.49
CA ALA A 88 -8.56 -5.46 -20.09
C ALA A 88 -7.63 -5.52 -21.31
N VAL A 89 -8.19 -5.49 -22.52
CA VAL A 89 -7.39 -5.31 -23.74
C VAL A 89 -7.19 -3.81 -23.93
N ALA A 90 -5.93 -3.37 -23.94
CA ALA A 90 -5.58 -2.00 -24.29
C ALA A 90 -5.97 -1.75 -25.76
N SER A 91 -7.01 -0.96 -25.99
CA SER A 91 -7.46 -0.62 -27.35
C SER A 91 -6.67 0.58 -27.87
N ALA A 92 -5.83 0.31 -28.86
CA ALA A 92 -5.32 1.30 -29.81
C ALA A 92 -6.49 1.99 -30.52
N GLY A 93 -6.34 3.29 -30.76
CA GLY A 93 -7.41 4.16 -31.23
C GLY A 93 -7.93 3.84 -32.63
N SER A 94 -9.20 4.20 -32.85
CA SER A 94 -9.66 4.95 -34.03
C SER A 94 -11.13 5.34 -33.87
N SER A 95 -11.42 6.56 -34.28
CA SER A 95 -12.66 7.32 -34.24
C SER A 95 -13.77 6.82 -35.16
N SER A 96 -15.05 6.95 -34.77
CA SER A 96 -16.11 7.72 -35.47
C SER A 96 -17.55 7.44 -35.00
N SER A 97 -18.35 8.52 -35.00
CA SER A 97 -19.81 8.64 -35.16
C SER A 97 -20.82 7.96 -34.21
N SER A 98 -21.39 8.80 -33.33
CA SER A 98 -22.83 9.06 -33.15
C SER A 98 -23.85 7.90 -33.13
N SER A 99 -24.16 7.42 -31.93
CA SER A 99 -25.53 7.17 -31.47
C SER A 99 -25.55 7.20 -29.93
N SER A 100 -26.23 8.17 -29.33
CA SER A 100 -26.28 8.42 -27.89
C SER A 100 -27.17 7.42 -27.13
N SER A 101 -26.92 6.12 -27.28
CA SER A 101 -27.27 5.16 -26.24
C SER A 101 -26.11 5.17 -25.25
N SER A 102 -26.22 5.87 -24.13
CA SER A 102 -25.18 5.82 -23.11
C SER A 102 -25.02 4.36 -22.71
N ALA A 103 -23.89 3.75 -23.09
CA ALA A 103 -23.59 2.40 -22.66
C ALA A 103 -23.75 2.35 -21.13
N PRO A 104 -24.40 1.32 -20.57
CA PRO A 104 -24.67 1.25 -19.15
C PRO A 104 -23.37 1.44 -18.39
N VAL A 105 -23.40 2.34 -17.39
CA VAL A 105 -22.24 2.63 -16.55
C VAL A 105 -21.80 1.32 -15.88
N ARG A 106 -20.58 0.88 -16.18
CA ARG A 106 -19.98 -0.29 -15.54
C ARG A 106 -19.02 0.11 -14.45
N TRP A 107 -19.00 -0.69 -13.40
CA TRP A 107 -18.09 -0.53 -12.28
C TRP A 107 -17.12 -1.70 -12.25
N GLN A 108 -15.85 -1.39 -12.05
CA GLN A 108 -14.83 -2.36 -11.68
C GLN A 108 -14.55 -2.21 -10.19
N PHE A 109 -14.55 -3.33 -9.46
CA PHE A 109 -14.29 -3.38 -8.03
C PHE A 109 -12.91 -3.97 -7.76
N ARG A 110 -12.20 -3.41 -6.76
CA ARG A 110 -10.91 -3.94 -6.33
C ARG A 110 -11.11 -4.95 -5.22
N GLU A 111 -10.47 -6.10 -5.37
CA GLU A 111 -10.42 -7.11 -4.30
C GLU A 111 -9.60 -6.58 -3.13
N PHE A 112 -10.12 -6.73 -1.92
CA PHE A 112 -9.32 -6.58 -0.72
C PHE A 112 -8.65 -7.91 -0.42
N ARG A 113 -7.33 -7.86 -0.25
CA ARG A 113 -6.50 -9.00 0.14
C ARG A 113 -5.76 -8.66 1.41
N SER A 114 -5.60 -9.66 2.25
CA SER A 114 -4.81 -9.55 3.47
C SER A 114 -3.36 -9.24 3.10
N ARG A 115 -2.67 -8.48 3.95
CA ARG A 115 -1.30 -8.03 3.70
C ARG A 115 -0.58 -7.72 5.01
N ILE A 116 0.74 -7.67 4.92
CA ILE A 116 1.56 -7.07 5.97
C ILE A 116 1.36 -5.55 5.90
N ALA A 117 1.04 -4.94 7.04
CA ALA A 117 0.66 -3.56 7.19
C ALA A 117 1.44 -2.90 8.33
N GLY A 118 1.26 -1.59 8.45
CA GLY A 118 2.02 -0.73 9.36
C GLY A 118 3.16 0.00 8.65
N PRO A 119 3.76 1.00 9.33
CA PRO A 119 4.87 1.77 8.78
C PRO A 119 6.10 0.88 8.63
N VAL A 120 6.58 0.72 7.39
CA VAL A 120 7.82 0.00 7.10
C VAL A 120 9.01 0.88 7.45
N MET A 121 9.88 0.40 8.33
CA MET A 121 11.11 1.08 8.72
C MET A 121 12.21 0.80 7.68
N LYS A 122 12.36 1.70 6.70
CA LYS A 122 13.27 1.51 5.55
C LYS A 122 14.70 1.98 5.80
N PHE A 123 15.00 2.54 6.96
CA PHE A 123 16.31 3.10 7.27
C PHE A 123 16.82 2.54 8.59
N ALA A 124 18.09 2.14 8.61
CA ALA A 124 18.83 1.76 9.80
C ALA A 124 20.12 2.58 9.85
N ARG A 125 20.53 3.01 11.05
CA ARG A 125 21.73 3.83 11.24
C ARG A 125 22.79 3.00 11.96
N VAL A 126 24.01 3.04 11.46
CA VAL A 126 25.15 2.35 12.08
C VAL A 126 25.26 2.72 13.56
N GLY A 127 25.37 1.71 14.43
CA GLY A 127 25.46 1.87 15.89
C GLY A 127 24.14 2.13 16.63
N PHE A 128 23.02 2.32 15.92
CA PHE A 128 21.71 2.53 16.55
C PHE A 128 20.80 1.30 16.45
N PRO A 129 20.04 0.97 17.51
CA PRO A 129 19.08 -0.12 17.47
C PRO A 129 18.01 0.09 16.40
N TYR A 130 17.88 -0.88 15.51
CA TYR A 130 16.77 -1.04 14.58
C TYR A 130 15.72 -1.95 15.19
N VAL A 131 14.46 -1.52 15.14
CA VAL A 131 13.30 -2.31 15.59
C VAL A 131 12.16 -2.11 14.60
N TYR A 132 11.60 -3.20 14.10
CA TYR A 132 10.44 -3.22 13.24
C TYR A 132 9.41 -4.26 13.71
N THR A 133 8.17 -3.83 13.88
CA THR A 133 7.06 -4.67 14.35
C THR A 133 5.94 -4.68 13.29
N PRO A 134 5.98 -5.62 12.33
CA PRO A 134 4.92 -5.75 11.34
C PRO A 134 3.58 -6.13 11.97
N LYS A 135 2.49 -5.83 11.27
CA LYS A 135 1.15 -6.27 11.62
C LYS A 135 0.47 -6.89 10.41
N ILE A 136 -0.42 -7.86 10.63
CA ILE A 136 -1.27 -8.37 9.57
C ILE A 136 -2.54 -7.55 9.52
N TRP A 137 -2.84 -7.00 8.36
CA TRP A 137 -4.14 -6.44 8.06
C TRP A 137 -4.95 -7.44 7.24
N ASP A 138 -6.19 -7.67 7.66
CA ASP A 138 -7.14 -8.54 6.98
C ASP A 138 -8.49 -7.80 6.84
N PRO A 139 -9.10 -7.80 5.64
CA PRO A 139 -10.37 -7.10 5.42
C PRO A 139 -11.57 -7.74 6.13
N GLN A 140 -11.47 -9.01 6.52
CA GLN A 140 -12.57 -9.82 7.08
C GLN A 140 -12.43 -10.14 8.56
N MET A 141 -11.25 -9.92 9.15
CA MET A 141 -11.02 -10.20 10.58
C MET A 141 -10.26 -9.08 11.31
N SER A 142 -10.37 -9.09 12.63
CA SER A 142 -9.69 -8.14 13.51
C SER A 142 -8.22 -8.56 13.68
N SER A 143 -7.29 -7.76 13.15
CA SER A 143 -5.82 -7.83 13.35
C SER A 143 -5.33 -9.18 13.89
N PRO A 144 -5.24 -10.22 13.05
CA PRO A 144 -4.85 -11.55 13.49
C PRO A 144 -3.44 -11.54 14.09
N ASP A 145 -3.23 -12.38 15.11
CA ASP A 145 -1.90 -12.74 15.53
C ASP A 145 -1.22 -13.58 14.44
N GLY A 146 0.06 -13.30 14.19
CA GLY A 146 0.88 -14.03 13.25
C GLY A 146 2.29 -14.23 13.76
N VAL A 147 2.98 -15.19 13.15
CA VAL A 147 4.41 -15.44 13.31
C VAL A 147 5.10 -14.92 12.06
N TYR A 148 6.16 -14.15 12.25
CA TYR A 148 6.94 -13.54 11.18
C TYR A 148 8.31 -14.17 11.10
N ASP A 149 8.77 -14.36 9.88
CA ASP A 149 10.10 -14.85 9.57
C ASP A 149 10.61 -14.20 8.26
N SER A 150 11.85 -14.48 7.91
CA SER A 150 12.47 -14.02 6.67
C SER A 150 13.30 -15.13 6.04
N PRO A 151 13.20 -15.36 4.72
CA PRO A 151 14.00 -16.40 4.05
C PRO A 151 15.50 -16.11 4.13
N TRP A 152 15.87 -14.85 4.25
CA TRP A 152 17.24 -14.39 4.46
C TRP A 152 17.24 -13.11 5.31
N LEU A 153 18.25 -12.98 6.17
CA LEU A 153 18.54 -11.77 6.93
C LEU A 153 20.05 -11.51 6.94
N PRO A 154 20.48 -10.23 6.95
CA PRO A 154 21.87 -9.91 7.24
C PRO A 154 22.21 -10.29 8.70
N PRO A 155 23.48 -10.60 9.02
CA PRO A 155 23.86 -11.16 10.33
C PRO A 155 23.47 -10.30 11.54
N TRP A 156 23.33 -9.00 11.35
CA TRP A 156 22.97 -8.05 12.41
C TRP A 156 21.47 -8.00 12.71
N LEU A 157 20.62 -8.58 11.86
CA LEU A 157 19.16 -8.65 12.03
C LEU A 157 18.70 -10.04 12.47
N LYS A 158 17.67 -10.08 13.31
CA LYS A 158 16.99 -11.32 13.70
C LYS A 158 15.55 -11.08 14.15
N TRP A 159 14.73 -12.11 13.99
CA TRP A 159 13.40 -12.16 14.59
C TRP A 159 13.48 -12.50 16.07
N ARG A 160 12.85 -11.68 16.91
CA ARG A 160 12.68 -11.90 18.34
C ARG A 160 11.24 -12.33 18.61
N GLY A 161 11.09 -13.51 19.22
CA GLY A 161 9.79 -14.09 19.57
C GLY A 161 8.86 -14.27 18.37
N GLY A 162 9.39 -14.32 17.14
CA GLY A 162 8.62 -14.40 15.90
C GLY A 162 7.69 -13.20 15.66
N LYS A 163 7.92 -12.03 16.29
CA LYS A 163 7.06 -10.84 16.17
C LYS A 163 7.79 -9.55 15.86
N GLU A 164 9.05 -9.44 16.25
CA GLU A 164 9.83 -8.20 16.12
C GLU A 164 11.13 -8.48 15.36
N LEU A 165 11.38 -7.74 14.28
CA LEU A 165 12.66 -7.75 13.57
C LEU A 165 13.56 -6.71 14.22
N CYS A 166 14.67 -7.15 14.81
CA CYS A 166 15.55 -6.26 15.57
C CYS A 166 17.02 -6.54 15.31
N GLY A 167 17.85 -5.51 15.51
CA GLY A 167 19.30 -5.58 15.28
C GLY A 167 19.99 -4.24 15.44
N THR A 168 21.30 -4.22 15.32
CA THR A 168 22.09 -2.98 15.26
C THR A 168 23.14 -3.14 14.17
N PRO A 169 23.09 -2.37 13.06
CA PRO A 169 24.08 -2.49 12.00
C PRO A 169 25.44 -1.92 12.46
N GLY A 170 26.51 -2.57 12.05
CA GLY A 170 27.88 -2.11 12.15
C GLY A 170 28.36 -1.35 10.90
N PRO A 171 29.59 -0.81 10.92
CA PRO A 171 30.12 0.03 9.83
C PRO A 171 30.27 -0.66 8.47
N GLU A 172 30.46 -1.98 8.48
CA GLU A 172 30.61 -2.80 7.26
C GLU A 172 29.27 -3.31 6.70
N ASP A 173 28.16 -3.10 7.43
CA ASP A 173 26.84 -3.57 7.01
C ASP A 173 26.30 -2.71 5.87
N LYS A 174 25.76 -3.37 4.85
CA LYS A 174 25.29 -2.74 3.62
C LYS A 174 23.77 -2.70 3.56
N SER A 175 23.26 -1.72 2.81
CA SER A 175 21.85 -1.68 2.39
C SER A 175 21.47 -2.98 1.68
N CYS A 176 20.26 -3.47 1.94
CA CYS A 176 19.79 -4.75 1.43
C CYS A 176 18.28 -4.74 1.22
N GLU A 177 17.77 -5.82 0.65
CA GLU A 177 16.33 -6.07 0.51
C GLU A 177 15.90 -7.07 1.58
N ILE A 178 14.85 -6.73 2.32
CA ILE A 178 14.29 -7.58 3.38
C ILE A 178 12.93 -8.09 2.93
N THR A 179 12.78 -9.41 2.93
CA THR A 179 11.50 -10.10 2.74
C THR A 179 10.96 -10.55 4.08
N VAL A 180 9.75 -10.11 4.41
CA VAL A 180 9.00 -10.53 5.59
C VAL A 180 7.92 -11.51 5.16
N VAL A 181 7.95 -12.70 5.73
CA VAL A 181 6.94 -13.74 5.56
C VAL A 181 6.12 -13.83 6.84
N ALA A 182 4.82 -13.59 6.75
CA ALA A 182 3.91 -13.68 7.88
C ALA A 182 3.01 -14.91 7.71
N LYS A 183 2.93 -15.74 8.75
CA LYS A 183 2.03 -16.89 8.82
C LYS A 183 0.95 -16.64 9.88
N TYR A 184 -0.31 -16.83 9.51
CA TYR A 184 -1.45 -16.64 10.40
C TYR A 184 -2.62 -17.56 10.04
N ASN A 185 -3.57 -17.73 10.96
CA ASN A 185 -4.77 -18.53 10.71
C ASN A 185 -5.99 -17.64 10.51
N ASN A 186 -6.83 -17.98 9.53
CA ASN A 186 -8.16 -17.40 9.33
C ASN A 186 -9.22 -18.51 9.21
N ASP A 187 -10.46 -18.13 8.89
CA ASP A 187 -11.58 -19.08 8.72
C ASP A 187 -11.35 -20.11 7.59
N GLU A 188 -10.38 -19.87 6.69
CA GLU A 188 -10.02 -20.72 5.55
C GLU A 188 -8.80 -21.61 5.84
N GLY A 189 -8.16 -21.45 7.02
CA GLY A 189 -7.00 -22.22 7.46
C GLY A 189 -5.75 -21.37 7.63
N GLU A 190 -4.58 -22.01 7.52
CA GLU A 190 -3.29 -21.33 7.57
C GLU A 190 -3.07 -20.53 6.28
N GLN A 191 -2.67 -19.27 6.45
CA GLN A 191 -2.39 -18.31 5.39
C GLN A 191 -0.95 -17.83 5.51
N THR A 192 -0.35 -17.55 4.36
CA THR A 192 0.99 -16.96 4.28
C THR A 192 0.95 -15.67 3.47
N LEU A 193 1.55 -14.61 4.00
CA LEU A 193 1.70 -13.31 3.37
C LEU A 193 3.18 -12.99 3.22
N GLU A 194 3.51 -12.26 2.15
CA GLU A 194 4.87 -11.83 1.88
C GLU A 194 4.89 -10.34 1.57
N MET A 195 5.90 -9.65 2.09
CA MET A 195 6.18 -8.25 1.77
C MET A 195 7.68 -8.05 1.72
N THR A 196 8.13 -7.39 0.66
CA THR A 196 9.54 -7.10 0.45
C THR A 196 9.78 -5.59 0.40
N PHE A 197 10.84 -5.12 1.04
CA PHE A 197 11.18 -3.71 1.04
C PHE A 197 12.71 -3.48 1.08
N PRO A 198 13.19 -2.36 0.50
CA PRO A 198 14.58 -1.96 0.64
C PRO A 198 14.83 -1.39 2.05
N LEU A 199 15.91 -1.85 2.69
CA LEU A 199 16.44 -1.35 3.94
C LEU A 199 17.79 -0.68 3.68
N THR A 200 17.80 0.64 3.79
CA THR A 200 19.00 1.46 3.64
C THR A 200 19.74 1.52 4.96
N VAL A 201 21.02 1.12 4.96
CA VAL A 201 21.93 1.31 6.08
C VAL A 201 22.73 2.59 5.83
N SER A 202 22.62 3.56 6.72
CA SER A 202 23.37 4.82 6.64
C SER A 202 24.42 4.91 7.76
N ASP A 203 25.60 5.40 7.39
CA ASP A 203 26.68 5.71 8.30
C ASP A 203 26.98 7.21 8.24
N PRO A 204 26.58 7.99 9.26
CA PRO A 204 26.84 9.43 9.27
C PRO A 204 28.33 9.75 9.27
N SER A 205 29.16 8.88 9.85
CA SER A 205 30.62 9.10 9.93
C SER A 205 31.31 8.94 8.58
N ARG A 206 30.64 8.35 7.58
CA ARG A 206 31.15 8.19 6.22
C ARG A 206 30.68 9.29 5.28
N GLU A 207 29.55 9.94 5.58
CA GLU A 207 29.00 11.05 4.80
C GLU A 207 29.79 12.34 5.02
N GLU A 208 30.30 12.60 6.23
CA GLU A 208 31.08 13.81 6.57
C GLU A 208 32.47 13.90 5.90
N PHE A 209 33.05 12.78 5.45
CA PHE A 209 34.36 12.75 4.78
C PHE A 209 34.30 13.10 3.28
N MET A 210 33.13 13.09 2.65
CA MET A 210 33.01 13.43 1.22
C MET A 210 32.84 14.92 0.97
N ASP A 211 32.29 15.67 1.93
CA ASP A 211 32.13 17.13 1.80
C ASP A 211 33.43 17.91 2.07
N SER A 212 34.40 17.30 2.77
CA SER A 212 35.68 17.93 3.13
C SER A 212 36.78 17.78 2.06
N ALA A 213 36.56 17.01 1.00
CA ALA A 213 37.56 16.80 -0.06
C ALA A 213 37.45 17.80 -1.24
N ASN A 214 36.53 18.77 -1.18
CA ASN A 214 36.29 19.76 -2.25
C ASN A 214 36.70 21.20 -1.87
N GLU A 215 37.39 21.43 -0.75
CA GLU A 215 37.75 22.79 -0.29
C GLU A 215 39.26 23.14 -0.35
N ASP A 216 40.14 22.26 -0.86
CA ASP A 216 41.60 22.48 -0.84
C ASP A 216 42.25 22.69 -2.24
N ASP A 217 41.60 23.40 -3.18
CA ASP A 217 42.18 23.64 -4.52
C ASP A 217 42.03 25.09 -5.01
N ASP A 218 42.21 26.08 -4.12
CA ASP A 218 42.15 27.50 -4.48
C ASP A 218 43.17 28.37 -3.71
N GLU A 219 44.42 27.94 -3.56
CA GLU A 219 45.53 28.83 -3.18
C GLU A 219 46.87 28.42 -3.81
N GLN A 220 47.20 28.99 -4.99
CA GLN A 220 48.52 29.59 -5.32
C GLN A 220 48.65 29.92 -6.82
N GLU A 221 49.03 31.17 -7.10
CA GLU A 221 49.89 31.69 -8.21
C GLU A 221 49.43 33.13 -8.56
N GLY A 222 50.21 34.20 -8.42
CA GLY A 222 51.59 34.35 -8.00
C GLY A 222 51.94 35.83 -7.77
N GLU A 223 52.93 36.05 -6.93
CA GLU A 223 53.70 37.30 -6.86
C GLU A 223 54.73 37.31 -8.01
N GLY A 224 54.92 38.50 -8.61
CA GLY A 224 55.98 38.77 -9.56
C GLY A 224 56.05 40.26 -9.85
N ASP A 225 57.04 40.92 -9.27
CA ASP A 225 57.44 42.33 -9.37
C ASP A 225 57.59 42.83 -10.83
N ASP A 226 57.57 44.16 -11.04
CA ASP A 226 58.72 44.93 -11.58
C ASP A 226 58.36 46.39 -12.00
N ASP A 227 59.05 47.34 -11.38
CA ASP A 227 59.57 48.65 -11.81
C ASP A 227 58.78 49.68 -12.66
N GLY A 228 58.46 50.82 -12.02
CA GLY A 228 59.15 52.12 -12.22
C GLY A 228 58.96 52.94 -13.51
N GLN A 229 58.38 54.15 -13.40
CA GLN A 229 58.90 55.48 -13.86
C GLN A 229 57.80 56.57 -13.72
N GLU A 230 58.09 57.69 -13.04
CA GLU A 230 58.26 59.07 -13.57
C GLU A 230 56.99 59.62 -14.27
N GLU A 231 56.47 60.83 -14.04
CA GLU A 231 57.07 62.11 -13.69
C GLU A 231 55.98 63.09 -13.24
N LEU A 232 56.41 64.16 -12.58
CA LEU A 232 55.64 65.32 -12.15
C LEU A 232 55.34 66.27 -13.32
N ASP A 233 54.12 66.81 -13.39
CA ASP A 233 53.83 68.25 -13.29
C ASP A 233 52.31 68.51 -13.14
#